data_AF-A0A559LY43-F1
#
_entry.id   AF-A0A559LY43-F1
#
_cell.length_a   1.000
_cell.length_b   1.000
_cell.length_c   1.000
_cell.angle_alpha   90.00
_cell.angle_beta   90.00
_cell.angle_gamma   90.00
#
_symmetry.space_group_name_H-M   'P 1'
#
loop_
_entity.id
_entity.type
_entity.pdbx_description
1 polymer ?
#
loop_
_entity_poly.entity_id
_entity_poly.type
_entity_poly.pdbx_seq_one_letter_code
_entity_poly.pdbx_strand_id
1 'polypeptide(L)'
;MLFDATSLAYANISTLHAIPPAAVNQAVPTGSMTTSSGALSVLGHHYFDASGTPTFNLTAASKILFGAKTGDVKAPADSSKGPAGTGAVDWLSLTAKPAPYVSEGVSFVYRVVTAGGMAPACTAAGTEIVQYAAEYWFYA
;
A
#
# COMPACT_ATOMS: atom_id res chain seq x y z
N MET A 1 -4.80 2.84 5.68
CA MET A 1 -3.89 2.71 6.84
C MET A 1 -2.54 2.18 6.37
N LEU A 2 -1.45 2.58 7.02
CA LEU A 2 -0.09 2.05 6.85
C LEU A 2 0.42 1.54 8.21
N PHE A 3 1.15 0.43 8.20
CA PHE A 3 1.68 -0.22 9.40
C PHE A 3 3.19 -0.39 9.29
N ASP A 4 3.92 -0.17 10.38
CA ASP A 4 5.37 -0.37 10.41
C ASP A 4 5.69 -1.86 10.53
N ALA A 5 6.27 -2.42 9.47
CA ALA A 5 6.70 -3.80 9.39
C ALA A 5 8.23 -3.94 9.33
N THR A 6 9.00 -2.88 9.63
CA THR A 6 10.47 -2.86 9.46
C THR A 6 11.15 -3.99 10.24
N SER A 7 10.77 -4.17 11.51
CA SER A 7 11.33 -5.25 12.35
C SER A 7 10.95 -6.63 11.83
N LEU A 8 9.72 -6.80 11.32
CA LEU A 8 9.28 -8.05 10.73
C LEU A 8 10.02 -8.35 9.42
N ALA A 9 10.20 -7.36 8.56
CA ALA A 9 10.95 -7.47 7.32
C ALA A 9 12.38 -7.96 7.59
N TYR A 10 13.02 -7.40 8.62
CA TYR A 10 14.35 -7.80 9.06
C TYR A 10 14.39 -9.24 9.62
N ALA A 11 13.39 -9.61 10.42
CA ALA A 11 13.35 -10.91 11.08
C ALA A 11 12.94 -12.06 10.15
N ASN A 12 11.92 -11.84 9.31
CA ASN A 12 11.38 -12.85 8.42
C ASN A 12 10.59 -12.21 7.25
N ILE A 13 11.27 -12.05 6.12
CA ILE A 13 10.66 -11.50 4.90
C ILE A 13 9.53 -12.38 4.34
N SER A 14 9.61 -13.70 4.49
CA SER A 14 8.57 -14.61 4.00
C SER A 14 7.26 -14.42 4.76
N THR A 15 7.33 -14.14 6.07
CA THR A 15 6.14 -13.78 6.85
C THR A 15 5.57 -12.45 6.42
N LEU A 16 6.41 -11.43 6.14
CA LEU A 16 5.93 -10.15 5.62
C LEU A 16 5.14 -10.35 4.31
N HIS A 17 5.69 -11.13 3.38
CA HIS A 17 5.04 -11.46 2.09
C HIS A 17 3.70 -12.20 2.22
N ALA A 18 3.47 -12.87 3.34
CA ALA A 18 2.19 -13.52 3.60
C ALA A 18 1.10 -12.54 4.11
N ILE A 19 1.45 -11.33 4.51
CA ILE A 19 0.49 -10.38 5.12
C ILE A 19 -0.51 -9.84 4.09
N PRO A 20 -0.12 -9.24 2.95
CA PRO A 20 -1.09 -8.68 2.00
C PRO A 20 -2.19 -9.65 1.55
N PRO A 21 -1.91 -10.90 1.11
CA PRO A 21 -2.96 -11.83 0.71
C PRO A 21 -3.89 -12.26 1.87
N ALA A 22 -3.42 -12.21 3.12
CA ALA A 22 -4.26 -12.46 4.29
C ALA A 22 -5.07 -11.23 4.71
N ALA A 23 -4.48 -10.03 4.67
CA ALA A 23 -5.06 -8.79 5.14
C ALA A 23 -6.17 -8.26 4.21
N VAL A 24 -6.08 -8.51 2.90
CA VAL A 24 -7.10 -8.06 1.92
C VAL A 24 -8.50 -8.61 2.21
N ASN A 25 -8.60 -9.72 2.95
CA ASN A 25 -9.84 -10.39 3.30
C ASN A 25 -10.36 -10.00 4.69
N GLN A 26 -9.72 -9.03 5.36
CA GLN A 26 -10.06 -8.62 6.72
C GLN A 26 -10.50 -7.15 6.74
N ALA A 27 -11.27 -6.79 7.76
CA ALA A 27 -11.58 -5.38 8.01
C ALA A 27 -10.30 -4.61 8.34
N VAL A 28 -10.22 -3.36 7.88
CA VAL A 28 -9.07 -2.49 8.18
C VAL A 28 -9.04 -2.21 9.69
N PRO A 29 -7.94 -2.52 10.41
CA PRO A 29 -7.83 -2.24 11.83
C PRO A 29 -7.94 -0.74 12.13
N THR A 30 -8.58 -0.39 13.25
CA THR A 30 -8.66 1.00 13.76
C THR A 30 -7.45 1.40 14.61
N GLY A 31 -6.57 0.45 14.93
CA GLY A 31 -5.32 0.63 15.68
C GLY A 31 -4.24 -0.28 15.11
N SER A 32 -3.37 -0.85 15.95
CA SER A 32 -2.34 -1.80 15.51
C SER A 32 -2.93 -3.00 14.76
N MET A 33 -2.20 -3.49 13.77
CA MET A 33 -2.57 -4.71 13.03
C MET A 33 -1.98 -5.92 13.73
N THR A 34 -2.82 -6.79 14.26
CA THR A 34 -2.37 -8.08 14.81
C THR A 34 -2.13 -9.07 13.68
N THR A 35 -0.92 -9.63 13.65
CA THR A 35 -0.53 -10.71 12.73
C THR A 35 -0.14 -11.95 13.53
N SER A 36 0.07 -13.08 12.85
CA SER A 36 0.62 -14.29 13.50
C SER A 36 2.02 -14.09 14.09
N SER A 37 2.73 -13.03 13.68
CA SER A 37 4.08 -12.72 14.13
C SER A 37 4.16 -11.50 15.06
N GLY A 38 3.01 -11.06 15.58
CA GLY A 38 2.91 -9.95 16.51
C GLY A 38 2.11 -8.77 15.96
N ALA A 39 2.05 -7.70 16.74
CA ALA A 39 1.33 -6.49 16.37
C ALA A 39 2.23 -5.53 15.60
N LEU A 40 1.76 -5.05 14.45
CA LEU A 40 2.37 -3.98 13.68
C LEU A 40 1.75 -2.64 14.09
N SER A 41 2.58 -1.71 14.53
CA SER A 41 2.13 -0.37 14.93
C SER A 41 1.68 0.44 13.72
N VAL A 42 0.75 1.37 13.92
CA VAL A 42 0.33 2.32 12.88
C VAL A 42 1.51 3.23 12.50
N LEU A 43 1.86 3.25 11.23
CA LEU A 43 2.87 4.15 10.66
C LEU A 43 2.24 5.45 10.13
N GLY A 44 1.02 5.35 9.59
CA GLY A 44 0.32 6.50 9.04
C GLY A 44 -0.79 6.15 8.05
N HIS A 45 -1.00 7.01 7.06
CA HIS A 45 -2.11 6.91 6.10
C HIS A 45 -1.62 7.05 4.67
N HIS A 46 -2.27 6.29 3.78
CA HIS A 46 -2.13 6.42 2.33
C HIS A 46 -3.48 6.81 1.74
N TYR A 47 -3.48 7.82 0.87
CA TYR A 47 -4.65 8.34 0.18
C TYR A 47 -4.25 9.02 -1.13
N PHE A 48 -5.21 9.32 -1.98
CA PHE A 48 -5.02 10.15 -3.16
C PHE A 48 -5.58 11.54 -2.89
N ASP A 49 -4.82 12.59 -3.24
CA ASP A 49 -5.33 13.96 -3.18
C ASP A 49 -6.34 14.23 -4.31
N ALA A 50 -6.90 15.46 -4.35
CA ALA A 50 -7.87 15.86 -5.37
C ALA A 50 -7.32 15.81 -6.82
N SER A 51 -6.00 15.79 -7.01
CA SER A 51 -5.34 15.65 -8.31
C SER A 51 -5.01 14.20 -8.67
N GLY A 52 -5.36 13.24 -7.80
CA GLY A 52 -4.97 11.83 -7.96
C GLY A 52 -3.51 11.57 -7.59
N THR A 53 -2.88 12.41 -6.76
CA THR A 53 -1.50 12.18 -6.31
C THR A 53 -1.48 11.17 -5.16
N PRO A 54 -0.81 10.01 -5.29
CA PRO A 54 -0.64 9.07 -4.20
C PRO A 54 0.18 9.74 -3.09
N THR A 55 -0.42 9.90 -1.92
CA THR A 55 0.18 10.56 -0.77
C THR A 55 0.40 9.54 0.34
N PHE A 56 1.60 9.54 0.91
CA PHE A 56 1.98 8.72 2.06
C PHE A 56 2.32 9.65 3.22
N ASN A 57 1.37 9.83 4.12
CA ASN A 57 1.57 10.60 5.34
C ASN A 57 2.02 9.62 6.44
N LEU A 58 3.33 9.55 6.67
CA LEU A 58 3.96 8.66 7.67
C LEU A 58 4.07 9.41 9.00
N THR A 59 2.91 9.73 9.58
CA THR A 59 2.80 10.62 10.75
C THR A 59 3.65 10.15 11.92
N ALA A 60 3.73 8.84 12.18
CA ALA A 60 4.52 8.29 13.29
C ALA A 60 6.04 8.50 13.12
N ALA A 61 6.50 8.76 11.90
CA ALA A 61 7.90 9.00 11.57
C ALA A 61 8.21 10.47 11.22
N SER A 62 7.21 11.36 11.29
CA SER A 62 7.33 12.76 10.84
C SER A 62 7.86 12.90 9.41
N LYS A 63 7.31 12.08 8.49
CA LYS A 63 7.68 12.05 7.07
C LYS A 63 6.44 12.11 6.19
N ILE A 64 6.60 12.65 4.98
CA ILE A 64 5.54 12.69 3.97
C ILE A 64 6.12 12.49 2.57
N LEU A 65 5.43 11.70 1.75
CA LEU A 65 5.72 11.59 0.32
C LEU A 65 4.48 11.93 -0.49
N PHE A 66 4.66 12.81 -1.46
CA PHE A 66 3.75 12.99 -2.57
C PHE A 66 4.35 12.27 -3.78
N GLY A 67 3.75 11.16 -4.20
CA GLY A 67 4.34 10.26 -5.18
C GLY A 67 4.03 10.64 -6.62
N ALA A 68 4.99 10.41 -7.50
CA ALA A 68 4.83 10.36 -8.95
C ALA A 68 5.28 9.00 -9.46
N LYS A 69 4.45 8.34 -10.27
CA LYS A 69 4.77 7.02 -10.83
C LYS A 69 5.92 7.13 -11.83
N THR A 70 6.95 6.30 -11.61
CA THR A 70 8.11 6.17 -12.52
C THR A 70 8.06 4.92 -13.38
N GLY A 71 7.24 3.94 -12.99
CA GLY A 71 7.08 2.70 -13.75
C GLY A 71 6.27 1.65 -12.98
N ASP A 72 5.91 0.59 -13.67
CA ASP A 72 5.14 -0.53 -13.13
C ASP A 72 5.38 -1.83 -13.85
N VAL A 73 5.03 -2.92 -13.17
CA VAL A 73 4.97 -4.26 -13.73
C VAL A 73 3.73 -4.97 -13.21
N LYS A 74 3.16 -5.86 -14.03
CA LYS A 74 2.01 -6.67 -13.62
C LYS A 74 2.34 -7.42 -12.33
N ALA A 75 1.42 -7.39 -11.36
CA ALA A 75 1.51 -8.30 -10.22
C ALA A 75 1.62 -9.77 -10.71
N PRO A 76 2.37 -10.64 -10.01
CA PRO A 76 2.46 -12.06 -10.34
C PRO A 76 1.08 -12.70 -10.55
N ALA A 77 0.97 -13.64 -11.48
CA ALA A 77 -0.31 -14.24 -11.87
C ALA A 77 -1.02 -15.00 -10.72
N ASP A 78 -0.27 -15.43 -9.72
CA ASP A 78 -0.71 -16.11 -8.50
C ASP A 78 -1.00 -15.13 -7.34
N SER A 79 -0.87 -13.82 -7.55
CA SER A 79 -1.24 -12.81 -6.55
C SER A 79 -2.72 -12.92 -6.17
N SER A 80 -3.02 -12.72 -4.89
CA SER A 80 -4.40 -12.78 -4.39
C SER A 80 -5.29 -11.75 -5.11
N LYS A 81 -6.41 -12.22 -5.66
CA LYS A 81 -7.38 -11.39 -6.38
C LYS A 81 -8.22 -10.51 -5.44
N GLY A 82 -8.07 -10.68 -4.13
CA GLY A 82 -8.92 -10.06 -3.12
C GLY A 82 -10.38 -10.56 -3.17
N PRO A 83 -11.23 -10.07 -2.25
CA PRO A 83 -12.62 -10.51 -2.15
C PRO A 83 -13.49 -10.13 -3.36
N ALA A 84 -13.11 -9.08 -4.09
CA ALA A 84 -13.78 -8.70 -5.33
C ALA A 84 -13.49 -9.64 -6.51
N GLY A 85 -12.45 -10.48 -6.42
CA GLY A 85 -12.07 -11.43 -7.48
C GLY A 85 -11.53 -10.77 -8.76
N THR A 86 -11.34 -9.45 -8.77
CA THR A 86 -10.95 -8.65 -9.95
C THR A 86 -9.45 -8.68 -10.25
N GLY A 87 -8.64 -9.15 -9.31
CA GLY A 87 -7.18 -9.25 -9.47
C GLY A 87 -6.40 -8.29 -8.59
N ALA A 88 -5.08 -8.48 -8.56
CA ALA A 88 -4.15 -7.61 -7.86
C ALA A 88 -3.68 -6.46 -8.77
N VAL A 89 -3.65 -5.24 -8.23
CA VAL A 89 -3.05 -4.07 -8.91
C VAL A 89 -1.56 -4.26 -9.13
N ASP A 90 -1.03 -3.59 -10.13
CA ASP A 90 0.37 -3.70 -10.52
C ASP A 90 1.34 -3.25 -9.41
N TRP A 91 2.55 -3.82 -9.44
CA TRP A 91 3.64 -3.33 -8.61
C TRP A 91 4.14 -2.01 -9.20
N LEU A 92 4.46 -1.04 -8.35
CA LEU A 92 4.80 0.32 -8.78
C LEU A 92 6.15 0.74 -8.24
N SER A 93 6.81 1.59 -9.01
CA SER A 93 7.87 2.49 -8.54
C SER A 93 7.35 3.92 -8.53
N LEU A 94 7.62 4.63 -7.44
CA LEU A 94 7.23 6.02 -7.23
C LEU A 94 8.45 6.83 -6.78
N THR A 95 8.55 8.06 -7.27
CA THR A 95 9.49 9.07 -6.77
C THR A 95 8.73 10.25 -6.15
N ALA A 96 9.43 11.13 -5.43
CA ALA A 96 8.87 12.40 -4.99
C ALA A 96 8.41 13.24 -6.20
N LYS A 97 7.13 13.62 -6.18
CA LYS A 97 6.53 14.51 -7.17
C LYS A 97 7.17 15.90 -7.02
N PRO A 98 7.51 16.58 -8.14
CA PRO A 98 8.12 17.91 -8.08
C PRO A 98 7.15 18.97 -7.55
N ALA A 99 7.66 20.19 -7.40
CA ALA A 99 6.89 21.37 -7.00
C ALA A 99 5.56 21.48 -7.79
N PRO A 100 4.46 21.88 -7.14
CA PRO A 100 4.40 22.51 -5.81
C PRO A 100 4.40 21.54 -4.62
N TYR A 101 4.52 20.23 -4.85
CA TYR A 101 4.58 19.26 -3.76
C TYR A 101 5.94 19.28 -3.06
N VAL A 102 5.91 19.14 -1.73
CA VAL A 102 7.11 19.09 -0.89
C VAL A 102 7.07 17.80 -0.09
N SER A 103 7.94 16.85 -0.44
CA SER A 103 8.10 15.61 0.31
C SER A 103 9.20 15.78 1.37
N GLU A 104 9.09 15.06 2.48
CA GLU A 104 10.00 15.13 3.62
C GLU A 104 10.42 13.73 4.07
N GLY A 105 11.73 13.46 4.05
CA GLY A 105 12.34 12.25 4.62
C GLY A 105 12.09 10.93 3.87
N VAL A 106 11.44 10.99 2.69
CA VAL A 106 11.27 9.90 1.72
C VAL A 106 11.39 10.48 0.32
N SER A 107 12.19 9.84 -0.54
CA SER A 107 12.37 10.21 -1.95
C SER A 107 11.85 9.16 -2.92
N PHE A 108 11.77 7.89 -2.50
CA PHE A 108 11.41 6.79 -3.38
C PHE A 108 10.56 5.74 -2.66
N VAL A 109 9.57 5.18 -3.36
CA VAL A 109 8.72 4.09 -2.87
C VAL A 109 8.55 2.99 -3.90
N TYR A 110 8.75 1.75 -3.48
CA TYR A 110 8.25 0.58 -4.20
C TYR A 110 6.97 0.07 -3.54
N ARG A 111 5.99 -0.29 -4.38
CA ARG A 111 4.79 -1.02 -3.99
C ARG A 111 4.84 -2.41 -4.58
N VAL A 112 4.88 -3.42 -3.73
CA VAL A 112 5.03 -4.83 -4.12
C VAL A 112 4.08 -5.72 -3.32
N VAL A 113 4.01 -7.01 -3.66
CA VAL A 113 3.16 -8.01 -3.00
C VAL A 113 1.73 -7.51 -2.84
N THR A 114 1.14 -7.09 -3.96
CA THR A 114 -0.22 -6.54 -4.01
C THR A 114 -1.27 -7.65 -3.94
N ALA A 115 -2.37 -7.38 -3.24
CA ALA A 115 -3.54 -8.24 -3.17
C ALA A 115 -4.80 -7.39 -3.40
N GLY A 116 -5.64 -7.80 -4.35
CA GLY A 116 -6.84 -7.06 -4.73
C GLY A 116 -6.57 -5.67 -5.32
N GLY A 117 -7.58 -4.80 -5.23
CA GLY A 117 -7.51 -3.40 -5.66
C GLY A 117 -7.72 -3.14 -7.15
N MET A 118 -7.80 -4.16 -8.02
CA MET A 118 -8.18 -3.93 -9.42
C MET A 118 -9.65 -3.51 -9.47
N ALA A 119 -9.94 -2.41 -10.15
CA ALA A 119 -11.29 -1.91 -10.27
C ALA A 119 -12.18 -2.92 -11.03
N PRO A 120 -13.41 -3.21 -10.56
CA PRO A 120 -14.37 -3.96 -11.34
C PRO A 120 -14.81 -3.15 -12.57
N ALA A 121 -15.51 -3.81 -13.50
CA ALA A 121 -16.15 -3.12 -14.60
C ALA A 121 -17.19 -2.12 -14.05
N CYS A 122 -17.13 -0.86 -14.50
CA CYS A 122 -18.10 0.16 -14.11
C CYS A 122 -19.41 -0.07 -14.89
N THR A 123 -20.38 -0.73 -14.25
CA THR A 123 -21.68 -1.06 -14.87
C THR A 123 -22.80 -0.09 -14.49
N ALA A 124 -22.59 0.75 -13.47
CA ALA A 124 -23.55 1.75 -13.00
C ALA A 124 -22.83 2.95 -12.38
N ALA A 125 -23.51 4.09 -12.30
CA ALA A 125 -23.01 5.26 -11.58
C ALA A 125 -23.09 5.02 -10.06
N GLY A 126 -22.01 5.32 -9.34
CA GLY A 126 -21.95 5.12 -7.89
C GLY A 126 -20.54 5.17 -7.34
N THR A 127 -20.42 4.96 -6.04
CA THR A 127 -19.13 4.75 -5.35
C THR A 127 -18.91 3.26 -5.18
N GLU A 128 -17.75 2.78 -5.63
CA GLU A 128 -17.30 1.40 -5.46
C GLU A 128 -16.22 1.33 -4.39
N ILE A 129 -16.30 0.32 -3.52
CA ILE A 129 -15.30 0.07 -2.49
C ILE A 129 -14.62 -1.26 -2.82
N VAL A 130 -13.34 -1.19 -3.18
CA VAL A 130 -12.53 -2.37 -3.52
C VAL A 130 -11.46 -2.57 -2.46
N GLN A 131 -11.43 -3.75 -1.85
CA GLN A 131 -10.45 -4.11 -0.84
C GLN A 131 -9.07 -4.28 -1.49
N TYR A 132 -8.06 -3.81 -0.79
CA TYR A 132 -6.70 -3.74 -1.27
C TYR A 132 -5.71 -3.82 -0.10
N ALA A 133 -4.64 -4.60 -0.30
CA ALA A 133 -3.48 -4.64 0.59
C ALA A 133 -2.19 -4.74 -0.24
N ALA A 134 -1.09 -4.19 0.28
CA ALA A 134 0.23 -4.28 -0.33
C ALA A 134 1.34 -3.96 0.65
N GLU A 135 2.56 -4.29 0.25
CA GLU A 135 3.79 -3.83 0.89
C GLU A 135 4.30 -2.56 0.23
N TYR A 136 4.79 -1.64 1.07
CA TYR A 136 5.45 -0.42 0.63
C TYR A 136 6.84 -0.32 1.24
N TRP A 137 7.85 -0.13 0.39
CA TRP A 137 9.24 0.05 0.78
C TRP A 137 9.63 1.50 0.57
N PHE A 138 9.90 2.22 1.65
CA PHE A 138 10.21 3.65 1.66
C PHE A 138 11.73 3.86 1.76
N TYR A 139 12.28 4.67 0.84
CA TYR A 139 13.70 5.03 0.81
C TYR A 139 13.86 6.56 0.88
N ALA A 140 14.93 7.02 1.52
CA ALA A 140 15.28 8.44 1.67
C ALA A 140 16.30 8.87 0.62
#